data_AF-B4PCZ5-F1
#
_entry.id   AF-B4PCZ5-F1
#
_cell.length_a   1.000
_cell.length_b   1.000
_cell.length_c   1.000
_cell.angle_alpha   90.00
_cell.angle_beta   90.00
_cell.angle_gamma   90.00
#
_symmetry.space_group_name_H-M   'P 1'
#
loop_
_entity.id
_entity.type
_entity.pdbx_description
1 polymer ?
#
loop_
_entity_poly.entity_id
_entity_poly.type
_entity_poly.pdbx_seq_one_letter_code
_entity_poly.pdbx_strand_id
1 'polypeptide(L)'
;MDITDRKRKKFGRQTYASLVIFMGVAVAQWILVCLVESGRKIFRDFEIICSGTFALAGIFFTIFVFNQGVRNHKIYSWVVAFVIVELEIFSMYVLAARTWIPDLLAFFFLCTLLLIVALVVGCHLSFSMDITRYIAPLFILSFILAMMSAYFLLAHLFLPKLMPYAYLIFELGLTFVMTSIIMLHAQTINGDRYVQMRVKDFILAALLVFHEFLLIYALTFYWQIHYSYFTSDDYFWMSTSTLNTQRTTPKNIQYDYYDNNASKDDWSAKNESNYGFNPDNWDIKDEDM
;
A
#
# COMPACT_ATOMS: atom_id res chain seq x y z
N MET A 1 31.45 -25.94 -17.44
CA MET A 1 30.35 -24.97 -17.25
C MET A 1 29.76 -24.71 -18.61
N ASP A 2 28.53 -25.13 -18.84
CA ASP A 2 27.94 -25.18 -20.18
C ASP A 2 27.60 -23.78 -20.69
N ILE A 3 27.56 -23.59 -22.01
CA ILE A 3 27.22 -22.30 -22.65
C ILE A 3 25.83 -21.82 -22.18
N THR A 4 24.95 -22.77 -21.92
CA THR A 4 23.59 -22.58 -21.38
C THR A 4 23.62 -21.96 -19.98
N ASP A 5 24.48 -22.47 -19.08
CA ASP A 5 24.64 -21.95 -17.71
C ASP A 5 25.14 -20.50 -17.72
N ARG A 6 26.09 -20.19 -18.61
CA ARG A 6 26.65 -18.85 -18.72
C ARG A 6 25.60 -17.83 -19.17
N LYS A 7 24.72 -18.22 -20.11
CA LYS A 7 23.59 -17.38 -20.56
C LYS A 7 22.58 -17.17 -19.44
N ARG A 8 22.27 -18.22 -18.67
CA ARG A 8 21.33 -18.15 -17.53
C ARG A 8 21.85 -17.26 -16.39
N LYS A 9 23.12 -17.38 -16.01
CA LYS A 9 23.73 -16.48 -15.01
C LYS A 9 23.77 -15.03 -15.47
N LYS A 10 24.03 -14.78 -16.76
CA LYS A 10 23.96 -13.44 -17.34
C LYS A 10 22.53 -12.89 -17.26
N PHE A 11 21.53 -13.70 -17.62
CA PHE A 11 20.12 -13.34 -17.51
C PHE A 11 19.74 -12.96 -16.07
N GLY A 12 20.03 -13.82 -15.08
CA GLY A 12 19.73 -13.53 -13.67
C GLY A 12 20.39 -12.22 -13.19
N ARG A 13 21.67 -12.01 -13.53
CA ARG A 13 22.37 -10.75 -13.20
C ARG A 13 21.71 -9.53 -13.83
N GLN A 14 21.25 -9.62 -15.08
CA GLN A 14 20.57 -8.50 -15.74
C GLN A 14 19.20 -8.22 -15.12
N THR A 15 18.45 -9.26 -14.75
CA THR A 15 17.17 -9.13 -14.06
C THR A 15 17.34 -8.42 -12.73
N TYR A 16 18.22 -8.92 -11.85
CA TYR A 16 18.43 -8.33 -10.53
C TYR A 16 19.06 -6.94 -10.59
N ALA A 17 19.96 -6.68 -11.54
CA ALA A 17 20.49 -5.32 -11.75
C ALA A 17 19.38 -4.34 -12.17
N SER A 18 18.46 -4.76 -13.05
CA SER A 18 17.33 -3.91 -13.46
C SER A 18 16.36 -3.66 -12.30
N LEU A 19 16.09 -4.69 -11.49
CA LEU A 19 15.30 -4.57 -10.27
C LEU A 19 15.89 -3.55 -9.29
N VAL A 20 17.20 -3.60 -9.03
CA VAL A 20 17.89 -2.64 -8.16
C VAL A 20 17.79 -1.22 -8.72
N ILE A 21 17.89 -1.05 -10.05
CA ILE A 21 17.70 0.27 -10.69
C ILE A 21 16.27 0.77 -10.46
N PHE A 22 15.24 -0.06 -10.70
CA PHE A 22 13.84 0.33 -10.50
C PHE A 22 13.56 0.72 -9.04
N MET A 23 14.01 -0.09 -8.08
CA MET A 23 13.90 0.21 -6.66
C MET A 23 14.64 1.49 -6.26
N GLY A 24 15.83 1.71 -6.82
CA GLY A 24 16.63 2.92 -6.58
C GLY A 24 15.96 4.19 -7.10
N VAL A 25 15.38 4.14 -8.31
CA VAL A 25 14.61 5.26 -8.87
C VAL A 25 13.37 5.54 -8.01
N ALA A 26 12.63 4.49 -7.62
CA ALA A 26 11.45 4.62 -6.77
C ALA A 26 11.74 5.33 -5.46
N VAL A 27 12.72 4.85 -4.69
CA VAL A 27 13.05 5.45 -3.39
C VAL A 27 13.59 6.87 -3.54
N ALA A 28 14.39 7.16 -4.57
CA ALA A 28 14.90 8.49 -4.82
C ALA A 28 13.76 9.49 -5.12
N GLN A 29 12.79 9.10 -5.94
CA GLN A 29 11.63 9.94 -6.25
C GLN A 29 10.73 10.14 -5.03
N TRP A 30 10.46 9.11 -4.24
CA TRP A 30 9.63 9.26 -3.04
C TRP A 30 10.29 10.15 -1.97
N ILE A 31 11.60 10.03 -1.76
CA ILE A 31 12.34 10.95 -0.87
C ILE A 31 12.20 12.40 -1.38
N LEU A 32 12.32 12.62 -2.69
CA LEU A 32 12.17 13.95 -3.28
C LEU A 32 10.75 14.50 -3.03
N VAL A 33 9.71 13.68 -3.16
CA VAL A 33 8.33 14.05 -2.82
C VAL A 33 8.19 14.41 -1.34
N CYS A 34 8.85 13.68 -0.43
CA CYS A 34 8.83 13.98 1.01
C CYS A 34 9.61 15.26 1.38
N LEU A 35 10.64 15.64 0.62
CA LEU A 35 11.45 16.83 0.90
C LEU A 35 10.80 18.13 0.41
N VAL A 36 10.00 18.08 -0.67
CA VAL A 36 9.40 19.27 -1.26
C VAL A 36 8.02 19.53 -0.65
N GLU A 37 7.92 20.51 0.26
CA GLU A 37 6.66 20.86 0.94
C GLU A 37 5.52 21.21 -0.02
N SER A 38 5.80 22.02 -1.05
CA SER A 38 4.81 22.35 -2.07
C SER A 38 4.32 21.09 -2.78
N GLY A 39 5.22 20.13 -3.03
CA GLY A 39 4.89 18.83 -3.61
C GLY A 39 3.99 18.01 -2.68
N ARG A 40 4.28 17.96 -1.37
CA ARG A 40 3.44 17.24 -0.40
C ARG A 40 2.01 17.76 -0.36
N LYS A 41 1.83 19.09 -0.41
CA LYS A 41 0.48 19.71 -0.43
C LYS A 41 -0.27 19.32 -1.71
N ILE A 42 0.38 19.47 -2.87
CA ILE A 42 -0.19 19.15 -4.17
C ILE A 42 -0.56 17.66 -4.29
N PHE A 43 0.34 16.75 -3.93
CA PHE A 43 0.10 15.32 -4.09
C PHE A 43 -0.92 14.76 -3.10
N ARG A 44 -1.16 15.40 -1.96
CA ARG A 44 -2.21 14.97 -1.03
C ARG A 44 -3.61 15.11 -1.61
N ASP A 45 -3.81 16.05 -2.53
CA ASP A 45 -5.10 16.33 -3.18
C ASP A 45 -5.32 15.46 -4.43
N PHE A 46 -4.28 14.75 -4.90
CA PHE A 46 -4.31 13.94 -6.12
C PHE A 46 -4.59 12.44 -5.89
N GLU A 47 -5.27 12.08 -4.81
CA GLU A 47 -5.58 10.69 -4.45
C GLU A 47 -6.22 9.90 -5.60
N ILE A 48 -7.22 10.49 -6.27
CA ILE A 48 -7.92 9.86 -7.40
C ILE A 48 -6.97 9.67 -8.59
N ILE A 49 -6.10 10.64 -8.87
CA ILE A 49 -5.17 10.57 -10.00
C ILE A 49 -4.14 9.47 -9.76
N CYS A 50 -3.52 9.40 -8.58
CA CYS A 50 -2.56 8.35 -8.24
C CYS A 50 -3.18 6.95 -8.23
N SER A 51 -4.43 6.81 -7.77
CA SER A 51 -5.17 5.55 -7.90
C SER A 51 -5.41 5.18 -9.37
N GLY A 52 -5.76 6.17 -10.21
CA GLY A 52 -5.90 6.00 -11.65
C GLY A 52 -4.59 5.56 -12.34
N THR A 53 -3.44 6.11 -11.93
CA THR A 53 -2.14 5.70 -12.49
C THR A 53 -1.75 4.30 -12.08
N PHE A 54 -2.12 3.83 -10.88
CA PHE A 54 -1.93 2.43 -10.48
C PHE A 54 -2.69 1.47 -11.40
N ALA A 55 -3.98 1.75 -11.65
CA ALA A 55 -4.80 0.94 -12.55
C ALA A 55 -4.25 0.96 -14.00
N LEU A 56 -3.83 2.14 -14.47
CA LEU A 56 -3.22 2.31 -15.79
C LEU A 56 -1.91 1.53 -15.92
N ALA A 57 -1.06 1.56 -14.89
CA ALA A 57 0.18 0.78 -14.85
C ALA A 57 -0.10 -0.73 -14.95
N GLY A 58 -1.10 -1.22 -14.21
CA GLY A 58 -1.54 -2.63 -14.28
C GLY A 58 -2.02 -3.05 -15.68
N ILE A 59 -2.74 -2.18 -16.39
CA ILE A 59 -3.16 -2.43 -17.78
C ILE A 59 -1.95 -2.49 -18.70
N PHE A 60 -1.05 -1.52 -18.65
CA PHE A 60 0.17 -1.52 -19.46
C PHE A 60 1.06 -2.73 -19.16
N PHE A 61 1.18 -3.11 -17.90
CA PHE A 61 1.90 -4.29 -17.47
C PHE A 61 1.29 -5.57 -18.05
N THR A 62 -0.03 -5.72 -17.99
CA THR A 62 -0.75 -6.86 -18.58
C THR A 62 -0.54 -6.93 -20.09
N ILE A 63 -0.66 -5.80 -20.80
CA ILE A 63 -0.38 -5.71 -22.24
C ILE A 63 1.07 -6.13 -22.53
N PHE A 64 2.03 -5.66 -21.72
CA PHE A 64 3.44 -6.01 -21.86
C PHE A 64 3.71 -7.50 -21.63
N VAL A 65 3.02 -8.15 -20.68
CA VAL A 65 3.10 -9.60 -20.40
C VAL A 65 2.58 -10.44 -21.58
N PHE A 66 1.53 -10.02 -22.27
CA PHE A 66 0.97 -10.78 -23.40
C PHE A 66 1.61 -10.45 -24.75
N ASN A 67 2.07 -9.22 -24.96
CA ASN A 67 2.64 -8.78 -26.24
C ASN A 67 4.12 -9.17 -26.42
N GLN A 68 4.35 -10.36 -26.98
CA GLN A 68 5.71 -10.86 -27.26
C GLN A 68 6.49 -9.97 -28.25
N GLY A 69 5.80 -9.29 -29.17
CA GLY A 69 6.43 -8.42 -30.17
C GLY A 69 7.18 -7.26 -29.52
N VAL A 70 6.51 -6.54 -28.60
CA VAL A 70 7.10 -5.43 -27.84
C VAL A 70 8.26 -5.91 -26.98
N ARG A 71 8.12 -7.06 -26.30
CA ARG A 71 9.18 -7.59 -25.42
C ARG A 71 10.44 -8.00 -26.14
N ASN A 72 10.31 -8.56 -27.36
CA ASN A 72 11.44 -9.09 -28.10
C ASN A 72 12.34 -7.98 -28.68
N HIS A 73 11.80 -6.77 -28.87
CA HIS A 73 12.59 -5.62 -29.29
C HIS A 73 13.22 -4.89 -28.09
N LYS A 74 14.56 -4.89 -28.04
CA LYS A 74 15.33 -4.36 -26.90
C LYS A 74 14.96 -2.93 -26.50
N ILE A 75 14.82 -2.02 -27.47
CA ILE A 75 14.55 -0.59 -27.19
C ILE A 75 13.11 -0.42 -26.69
N TYR A 76 12.13 -0.96 -27.42
CA TYR A 76 10.72 -0.86 -27.03
C TYR A 76 10.44 -1.49 -25.66
N SER A 77 11.08 -2.62 -25.36
CA SER A 77 10.95 -3.28 -24.07
C SER A 77 11.41 -2.40 -22.90
N TRP A 78 12.52 -1.66 -23.06
CA TRP A 78 12.98 -0.69 -22.06
C TRP A 78 12.08 0.53 -21.94
N VAL A 79 11.61 1.08 -23.07
CA VAL A 79 10.71 2.25 -23.06
C VAL A 79 9.40 1.93 -22.36
N VAL A 80 8.79 0.79 -22.69
CA VAL A 80 7.53 0.38 -22.06
C VAL A 80 7.74 0.05 -20.58
N ALA A 81 8.84 -0.63 -20.24
CA ALA A 81 9.18 -0.90 -18.83
C ALA A 81 9.37 0.39 -18.03
N PHE A 82 10.05 1.40 -18.60
CA PHE A 82 10.20 2.70 -17.96
C PHE A 82 8.85 3.37 -17.70
N VAL A 83 7.95 3.37 -18.69
CA VAL A 83 6.59 3.92 -18.51
C VAL A 83 5.83 3.18 -17.41
N ILE A 84 5.90 1.85 -17.36
CA ILE A 84 5.25 1.06 -16.30
C ILE A 84 5.81 1.43 -14.93
N VAL A 85 7.14 1.44 -14.79
CA VAL A 85 7.81 1.74 -13.51
C VAL A 85 7.48 3.15 -13.04
N GLU A 86 7.51 4.16 -13.92
CA GLU A 86 7.16 5.54 -13.55
C GLU A 86 5.69 5.68 -13.13
N LEU A 87 4.75 5.00 -13.81
CA LEU A 87 3.34 5.01 -13.42
C LEU A 87 3.12 4.33 -12.06
N GLU A 88 3.82 3.24 -11.80
CA GLU A 88 3.79 2.54 -10.50
C GLU A 88 4.38 3.42 -9.39
N ILE A 89 5.52 4.07 -9.62
CA ILE A 89 6.14 4.97 -8.66
C ILE A 89 5.23 6.17 -8.36
N PHE A 90 4.66 6.78 -9.41
CA PHE A 90 3.74 7.91 -9.30
C PHE A 90 2.46 7.55 -8.53
N SER A 91 1.98 6.31 -8.67
CA SER A 91 0.81 5.84 -7.93
C SER A 91 0.99 5.86 -6.41
N MET A 92 2.24 5.74 -5.94
CA MET A 92 2.58 5.74 -4.52
C MET A 92 2.86 7.15 -3.97
N TYR A 93 2.82 8.21 -4.79
CA TYR A 93 3.17 9.57 -4.35
C TYR A 93 2.23 10.12 -3.27
N VAL A 94 0.93 9.84 -3.34
CA VAL A 94 -0.03 10.25 -2.29
C VAL A 94 0.34 9.63 -0.95
N LEU A 95 0.74 8.36 -0.96
CA LEU A 95 1.16 7.63 0.25
C LEU A 95 2.49 8.17 0.77
N ALA A 96 3.49 8.36 -0.10
CA ALA A 96 4.78 8.95 0.26
C ALA A 96 4.66 10.39 0.79
N ALA A 97 3.77 11.21 0.23
CA ALA A 97 3.53 12.59 0.68
C ALA A 97 2.93 12.64 2.11
N ARG A 98 2.27 11.57 2.54
CA ARG A 98 1.64 11.43 3.86
C ARG A 98 2.56 10.79 4.90
N THR A 99 3.72 10.25 4.50
CA THR A 99 4.69 9.65 5.43
C THR A 99 5.88 10.54 5.73
N TRP A 100 6.66 10.11 6.71
CA TRP A 100 7.94 10.69 7.10
C TRP A 100 9.10 9.91 6.48
N ILE A 101 10.19 10.61 6.19
CA ILE A 101 11.38 10.00 5.56
C ILE A 101 11.95 8.83 6.38
N PRO A 102 12.08 8.89 7.72
CA PRO A 102 12.59 7.77 8.51
C PRO A 102 11.73 6.52 8.39
N ASP A 103 10.40 6.64 8.56
CA ASP A 103 9.48 5.51 8.40
C ASP A 103 9.48 4.96 6.97
N LEU A 104 9.50 5.85 5.97
CA LEU A 104 9.57 5.48 4.56
C LEU A 104 10.80 4.61 4.28
N LEU A 105 11.98 5.04 4.75
CA LEU A 105 13.24 4.33 4.58
C LEU A 105 13.31 3.03 5.40
N ALA A 106 12.83 3.04 6.65
CA ALA A 106 12.85 1.88 7.52
C ALA A 106 11.98 0.74 6.95
N PHE A 107 10.76 1.04 6.54
CA PHE A 107 9.89 0.04 5.92
C PHE A 107 10.38 -0.37 4.52
N PHE A 108 10.97 0.55 3.74
CA PHE A 108 11.59 0.20 2.47
C PHE A 108 12.72 -0.82 2.66
N PHE A 109 13.56 -0.60 3.68
CA PHE A 109 14.62 -1.54 4.05
C PHE A 109 14.07 -2.89 4.51
N LEU A 110 13.03 -2.92 5.36
CA LEU A 110 12.40 -4.16 5.83
C LEU A 110 11.78 -4.96 4.67
N CYS A 111 11.05 -4.32 3.76
CA CYS A 111 10.49 -4.96 2.57
C CYS A 111 11.60 -5.45 1.62
N THR A 112 12.69 -4.70 1.49
CA THR A 112 13.86 -5.12 0.68
C THR A 112 14.53 -6.34 1.30
N LEU A 113 14.67 -6.39 2.63
CA LEU A 113 15.20 -7.56 3.33
C LEU A 113 14.31 -8.79 3.11
N LEU A 114 12.99 -8.63 3.25
CA LEU A 114 12.03 -9.71 3.01
C LEU A 114 12.10 -10.21 1.57
N LEU A 115 12.19 -9.30 0.59
CA LEU A 115 12.39 -9.63 -0.83
C LEU A 115 13.68 -10.43 -1.04
N ILE A 116 14.81 -10.00 -0.46
CA ILE A 116 16.09 -10.71 -0.59
C ILE A 116 15.97 -12.12 0.02
N VAL A 117 15.38 -12.25 1.20
CA VAL A 117 15.15 -13.56 1.83
C VAL A 117 14.30 -14.44 0.94
N ALA A 118 13.19 -13.93 0.40
CA ALA A 118 12.30 -14.67 -0.50
C ALA A 118 13.01 -15.11 -1.79
N LEU A 119 13.81 -14.24 -2.40
CA LEU A 119 14.61 -14.57 -3.59
C LEU A 119 15.66 -15.65 -3.29
N VAL A 120 16.38 -15.52 -2.17
CA VAL A 120 17.39 -16.51 -1.75
C VAL A 120 16.74 -17.85 -1.45
N VAL A 121 15.66 -17.88 -0.66
CA VAL A 121 14.92 -19.11 -0.36
C VAL A 121 14.36 -19.74 -1.64
N GLY A 122 13.80 -18.93 -2.55
CA GLY A 122 13.31 -19.41 -3.85
C GLY A 122 14.42 -20.05 -4.69
N CYS A 123 15.60 -19.41 -4.81
CA CYS A 123 16.73 -19.94 -5.56
C CYS A 123 17.36 -21.19 -4.93
N HIS A 124 17.34 -21.33 -3.60
CA HIS A 124 18.01 -22.41 -2.87
C HIS A 124 17.08 -23.52 -2.37
N LEU A 125 15.78 -23.43 -2.62
CA LEU A 125 14.82 -24.46 -2.22
C LEU A 125 15.24 -25.83 -2.79
N SER A 126 15.11 -26.90 -2.00
CA SER A 126 15.50 -28.25 -2.41
C SER A 126 14.82 -28.68 -3.70
N PHE A 127 15.48 -29.53 -4.50
CA PHE A 127 14.90 -30.09 -5.75
C PHE A 127 13.61 -30.90 -5.50
N SER A 128 13.42 -31.40 -4.28
CA SER A 128 12.17 -32.04 -3.87
C SER A 128 10.99 -31.07 -3.73
N MET A 129 11.25 -29.77 -3.59
CA MET A 129 10.26 -28.70 -3.44
C MET A 129 10.29 -27.78 -4.67
N ASP A 130 9.99 -28.34 -5.84
CA ASP A 130 9.82 -27.53 -7.04
C ASP A 130 8.42 -26.88 -7.06
N ILE A 131 8.36 -25.58 -6.74
CA ILE A 131 7.11 -24.81 -6.74
C ILE A 131 6.58 -24.65 -8.17
N THR A 132 7.47 -24.64 -9.17
CA THR A 132 7.10 -24.47 -10.58
C THR A 132 6.28 -25.64 -11.13
N ARG A 133 6.38 -26.83 -10.50
CA ARG A 133 5.52 -27.98 -10.81
C ARG A 133 4.10 -27.80 -10.30
N TYR A 134 3.92 -27.03 -9.23
CA TYR A 134 2.65 -26.81 -8.53
C TYR A 134 2.12 -25.38 -8.71
N ILE A 135 2.40 -24.74 -9.85
CA ILE A 135 1.96 -23.35 -10.14
C ILE A 135 0.44 -23.22 -10.03
N ALA A 136 -0.34 -24.17 -10.59
CA ALA A 136 -1.79 -24.11 -10.54
C ALA A 136 -2.35 -24.21 -9.10
N PRO A 137 -1.96 -25.22 -8.28
CA PRO A 137 -2.31 -25.24 -6.86
C PRO A 137 -1.86 -23.99 -6.09
N LEU A 138 -0.65 -23.48 -6.36
CA LEU A 138 -0.15 -22.26 -5.72
C LEU A 138 -1.06 -21.07 -6.04
N PHE A 139 -1.44 -20.90 -7.31
CA PHE A 139 -2.32 -19.82 -7.72
C PHE A 139 -3.72 -19.91 -7.08
N ILE A 140 -4.29 -21.12 -7.00
CA ILE A 140 -5.57 -21.35 -6.31
C ILE A 140 -5.45 -21.01 -4.81
N LEU A 141 -4.38 -21.48 -4.16
CA LEU A 141 -4.12 -21.18 -2.74
C LEU A 141 -3.93 -19.67 -2.51
N SER A 142 -3.16 -19.01 -3.37
CA SER A 142 -2.96 -17.55 -3.34
C SER A 142 -4.27 -16.80 -3.48
N PHE A 143 -5.16 -17.24 -4.38
CA PHE A 143 -6.49 -16.64 -4.54
C PHE A 143 -7.34 -16.79 -3.27
N ILE A 144 -7.37 -17.98 -2.67
CA ILE A 144 -8.11 -18.23 -1.43
C ILE A 144 -7.55 -17.37 -0.28
N LEU A 145 -6.23 -17.33 -0.11
CA LEU A 145 -5.58 -16.52 0.92
C LEU A 145 -5.79 -15.02 0.70
N ALA A 146 -5.76 -14.54 -0.55
CA ALA A 146 -6.04 -13.15 -0.87
C ALA A 146 -7.50 -12.78 -0.56
N MET A 147 -8.46 -13.66 -0.89
CA MET A 147 -9.88 -13.47 -0.54
C MET A 147 -10.09 -13.45 0.98
N MET A 148 -9.45 -14.37 1.73
CA MET A 148 -9.50 -14.36 3.19
C MET A 148 -8.87 -13.09 3.77
N SER A 149 -7.75 -12.62 3.21
CA SER A 149 -7.13 -11.37 3.64
C SER A 149 -8.05 -10.17 3.37
N ALA A 150 -8.67 -10.10 2.19
CA ALA A 150 -9.62 -9.05 1.83
C ALA A 150 -10.83 -8.99 2.77
N TYR A 151 -11.30 -10.13 3.29
CA TYR A 151 -12.31 -10.15 4.34
C TYR A 151 -11.86 -9.40 5.61
N PHE A 152 -10.61 -9.58 6.05
CA PHE A 152 -10.05 -8.83 7.18
C PHE A 152 -9.88 -7.34 6.89
N LEU A 153 -9.61 -6.97 5.63
CA LEU A 153 -9.65 -5.56 5.22
C LEU A 153 -11.06 -4.96 5.35
N LEU A 154 -12.10 -5.69 4.95
CA LEU A 154 -13.49 -5.25 5.16
C LEU A 154 -13.81 -5.17 6.66
N ALA A 155 -13.40 -6.17 7.45
CA ALA A 155 -13.60 -6.16 8.90
C ALA A 155 -12.93 -4.94 9.55
N HIS A 156 -11.73 -4.57 9.11
CA HIS A 156 -11.05 -3.35 9.54
C HIS A 156 -11.87 -2.08 9.27
N LEU A 157 -12.54 -1.99 8.12
CA LEU A 157 -13.37 -0.83 7.76
C LEU A 157 -14.67 -0.73 8.57
N PHE A 158 -15.34 -1.86 8.83
CA PHE A 158 -16.67 -1.85 9.48
C PHE A 158 -16.64 -2.06 10.99
N LEU A 159 -15.57 -2.64 11.54
CA LEU A 159 -15.47 -2.99 12.96
C LEU A 159 -14.36 -2.18 13.63
N PRO A 160 -14.66 -0.97 14.14
CA PRO A 160 -13.64 -0.08 14.72
C PRO A 160 -12.94 -0.69 15.94
N LYS A 161 -13.58 -1.65 16.64
CA LYS A 161 -13.00 -2.36 17.78
C LYS A 161 -11.85 -3.30 17.40
N LEU A 162 -11.73 -3.69 16.13
CA LEU A 162 -10.68 -4.59 15.63
C LEU A 162 -9.48 -3.82 15.04
N MET A 163 -9.54 -2.48 15.03
CA MET A 163 -8.39 -1.63 14.72
C MET A 163 -7.31 -1.78 15.79
N PRO A 164 -6.02 -2.00 15.45
CA PRO A 164 -5.44 -2.21 14.11
C PRO A 164 -5.27 -3.69 13.72
N TYR A 165 -5.61 -4.63 14.60
CA TYR A 165 -5.33 -6.06 14.43
C TYR A 165 -5.92 -6.67 13.15
N ALA A 166 -7.11 -6.23 12.73
CA ALA A 166 -7.71 -6.68 11.47
C ALA A 166 -6.86 -6.29 10.24
N TYR A 167 -6.25 -5.10 10.25
CA TYR A 167 -5.32 -4.70 9.17
C TYR A 167 -4.05 -5.55 9.18
N LEU A 168 -3.51 -5.83 10.37
CA LEU A 168 -2.32 -6.65 10.52
C LEU A 168 -2.53 -8.05 9.92
N ILE A 169 -3.68 -8.69 10.15
CA ILE A 169 -4.00 -10.00 9.58
C ILE A 169 -4.12 -9.91 8.05
N PHE A 170 -4.77 -8.87 7.53
CA PHE A 170 -4.85 -8.60 6.10
C PHE A 170 -3.46 -8.45 5.46
N GLU A 171 -2.59 -7.63 6.05
CA GLU A 171 -1.23 -7.39 5.57
C GLU A 171 -0.40 -8.68 5.60
N LEU A 172 -0.42 -9.43 6.70
CA LEU A 172 0.34 -10.67 6.82
C LEU A 172 -0.11 -11.71 5.78
N GLY A 173 -1.42 -11.83 5.57
CA GLY A 173 -1.98 -12.75 4.58
C GLY A 173 -1.57 -12.40 3.15
N LEU A 174 -1.70 -11.12 2.75
CA LEU A 174 -1.25 -10.69 1.42
C LEU A 174 0.27 -10.73 1.26
N THR A 175 1.03 -10.39 2.30
CA THR A 175 2.50 -10.46 2.27
C THR A 175 2.96 -11.91 2.08
N PHE A 176 2.30 -12.88 2.73
CA PHE A 176 2.56 -14.30 2.53
C PHE A 176 2.27 -14.75 1.09
N VAL A 177 1.15 -14.28 0.52
CA VAL A 177 0.81 -14.55 -0.89
C VAL A 177 1.90 -14.00 -1.82
N MET A 178 2.26 -12.72 -1.69
CA MET A 178 3.27 -12.08 -2.55
C MET A 178 4.64 -12.73 -2.39
N THR A 179 5.05 -13.05 -1.16
CA THR A 179 6.32 -13.75 -0.89
C THR A 179 6.38 -15.12 -1.59
N SER A 180 5.26 -15.84 -1.61
CA SER A 180 5.17 -17.14 -2.29
C SER A 180 5.32 -17.02 -3.81
N ILE A 181 4.77 -15.95 -4.42
CA ILE A 181 4.94 -15.69 -5.86
C ILE A 181 6.36 -15.19 -6.18
N ILE A 182 6.96 -14.35 -5.33
CA ILE A 182 8.38 -13.97 -5.46
C ILE A 182 9.29 -15.20 -5.47
N MET A 183 9.05 -16.15 -4.56
CA MET A 183 9.78 -17.43 -4.52
C MET A 183 9.60 -18.23 -5.82
N LEU A 184 8.38 -18.29 -6.36
CA LEU A 184 8.11 -18.90 -7.66
C LEU A 184 8.91 -18.20 -8.78
N HIS A 185 8.88 -16.86 -8.82
CA HIS A 185 9.63 -16.10 -9.81
C HIS A 185 11.14 -16.31 -9.69
N ALA A 186 11.70 -16.35 -8.48
CA ALA A 186 13.10 -16.67 -8.23
C ALA A 186 13.50 -18.04 -8.82
N GLN A 187 12.65 -19.06 -8.67
CA GLN A 187 12.88 -20.39 -9.27
C GLN A 187 12.84 -20.35 -10.80
N THR A 188 11.85 -19.67 -11.39
CA THR A 188 11.76 -19.55 -12.86
C THR A 188 12.91 -18.72 -13.45
N ILE A 189 13.47 -17.78 -12.69
CA ILE A 189 14.63 -16.96 -13.09
C ILE A 189 15.91 -17.78 -13.04
N ASN A 190 16.09 -18.58 -11.98
CA ASN A 190 17.26 -19.47 -11.81
C ASN A 190 17.30 -20.55 -12.91
N GLY A 191 16.14 -21.09 -13.29
CA GLY A 191 16.00 -21.92 -14.48
C GLY A 191 16.56 -23.35 -14.32
N ASP A 192 16.45 -23.92 -13.13
CA ASP A 192 16.81 -25.31 -12.81
C ASP A 192 15.57 -26.20 -12.54
N ARG A 193 14.38 -25.72 -12.91
CA ARG A 193 13.06 -26.29 -12.54
C ARG A 193 12.16 -26.61 -13.74
N TYR A 194 10.97 -27.18 -13.46
CA TYR A 194 9.96 -27.61 -14.44
C TYR A 194 9.52 -26.48 -15.38
N VAL A 195 9.30 -25.27 -14.86
CA VAL A 195 9.01 -24.08 -15.67
C VAL A 195 10.15 -23.07 -15.54
N GLN A 196 10.55 -22.49 -16.66
CA GLN A 196 11.64 -21.52 -16.72
C GLN A 196 11.27 -20.31 -17.55
N MET A 197 11.70 -19.12 -17.11
CA MET A 197 11.60 -17.93 -17.93
C MET A 197 12.58 -17.96 -19.08
N ARG A 198 12.17 -17.37 -20.20
CA ARG A 198 13.02 -17.21 -21.39
C ARG A 198 14.16 -16.26 -21.08
N VAL A 199 15.39 -16.64 -21.44
CA VAL A 199 16.61 -15.83 -21.20
C VAL A 199 16.63 -14.45 -21.86
N LYS A 200 15.67 -14.15 -22.74
CA LYS A 200 15.51 -12.81 -23.36
C LYS A 200 14.61 -11.88 -22.56
N ASP A 201 13.77 -12.42 -21.67
CA ASP A 201 12.70 -11.70 -20.99
C ASP A 201 13.15 -11.17 -19.61
N PHE A 202 14.39 -10.70 -19.50
CA PHE A 202 14.96 -10.28 -18.21
C PHE A 202 14.26 -9.03 -17.64
N ILE A 203 13.77 -8.14 -18.53
CA ILE A 203 13.00 -6.95 -18.15
C ILE A 203 11.64 -7.34 -17.58
N LEU A 204 10.96 -8.31 -18.21
CA LEU A 204 9.70 -8.85 -17.70
C LEU A 204 9.88 -9.47 -16.32
N ALA A 205 10.92 -10.28 -16.15
CA ALA A 205 11.26 -10.87 -14.86
C ALA A 205 11.53 -9.80 -13.78
N ALA A 206 12.23 -8.72 -14.14
CA ALA A 206 12.51 -7.63 -13.21
C ALA A 206 11.24 -6.87 -12.82
N LEU A 207 10.36 -6.59 -13.78
CA LEU A 207 9.08 -5.92 -13.54
C LEU A 207 8.14 -6.77 -12.67
N LEU A 208 8.05 -8.08 -12.88
CA LEU A 208 7.24 -8.98 -12.05
C LEU A 208 7.65 -8.89 -10.57
N VAL A 209 8.95 -9.03 -10.30
CA VAL A 209 9.49 -8.97 -8.94
C VAL A 209 9.37 -7.56 -8.35
N PHE A 210 9.53 -6.51 -9.15
CA PHE A 210 9.34 -5.13 -8.72
C PHE A 210 7.89 -4.84 -8.33
N HIS A 211 6.93 -5.31 -9.13
CA HIS A 211 5.50 -5.17 -8.85
C HIS A 211 5.12 -5.87 -7.53
N GLU A 212 5.62 -7.08 -7.31
CA GLU A 212 5.41 -7.81 -6.05
C GLU A 212 6.01 -7.10 -4.84
N PHE A 213 7.23 -6.55 -5.01
CA PHE A 213 7.85 -5.71 -3.99
C PHE A 213 7.00 -4.47 -3.68
N LEU A 214 6.51 -3.78 -4.71
CA LEU A 214 5.67 -2.60 -4.54
C LEU A 214 4.36 -2.91 -3.82
N LEU A 215 3.72 -4.03 -4.13
CA LEU A 215 2.50 -4.47 -3.45
C LEU A 215 2.76 -4.72 -1.95
N ILE A 216 3.85 -5.40 -1.60
CA ILE A 216 4.23 -5.61 -0.20
C ILE A 216 4.52 -4.26 0.46
N TYR A 217 5.31 -3.40 -0.18
CA TYR A 217 5.66 -2.09 0.37
C TYR A 217 4.44 -1.19 0.56
N ALA A 218 3.47 -1.24 -0.35
CA ALA A 218 2.22 -0.49 -0.28
C ALA A 218 1.42 -0.82 0.98
N LEU A 219 1.37 -2.09 1.39
CA LEU A 219 0.67 -2.51 2.62
C LEU A 219 1.28 -1.87 3.87
N THR A 220 2.57 -1.59 3.88
CA THR A 220 3.23 -1.01 5.07
C THR A 220 2.85 0.45 5.32
N PHE A 221 2.30 1.16 4.33
CA PHE A 221 1.96 2.58 4.47
C PHE A 221 0.88 2.85 5.51
N TYR A 222 0.03 1.86 5.82
CA TYR A 222 -0.90 1.99 6.94
C TYR A 222 -0.16 2.27 8.25
N TRP A 223 0.92 1.53 8.54
CA TRP A 223 1.72 1.70 9.75
C TRP A 223 2.57 2.98 9.70
N GLN A 224 3.17 3.26 8.54
CA GLN A 224 3.98 4.46 8.35
C GLN A 224 3.18 5.74 8.62
N ILE A 225 1.90 5.79 8.19
CA ILE A 225 1.03 6.97 8.31
C ILE A 225 0.37 7.06 9.69
N HIS A 226 -0.11 5.94 10.25
CA HIS A 226 -0.92 5.96 11.49
C HIS A 226 -0.10 5.83 12.77
N TYR A 227 1.06 5.15 12.73
CA TYR A 227 1.84 4.84 13.93
C TYR A 227 3.25 5.44 13.94
N SER A 228 3.88 5.61 12.77
CA SER A 228 5.18 6.27 12.61
C SER A 228 6.26 5.79 13.59
N TYR A 229 6.47 4.46 13.67
CA TYR A 229 7.33 3.81 14.67
C TYR A 229 8.79 4.28 14.69
N PHE A 230 9.32 4.78 13.57
CA PHE A 230 10.75 5.11 13.43
C PHE A 230 11.03 6.62 13.47
N THR A 231 9.99 7.45 13.48
CA THR A 231 10.13 8.91 13.60
C THR A 231 10.00 9.30 15.06
N SER A 232 11.04 9.93 15.62
CA SER A 232 11.01 10.49 16.97
C SER A 232 10.12 11.73 17.02
N ASP A 233 9.46 11.97 18.16
CA ASP A 233 8.69 13.20 18.42
C ASP A 233 9.52 14.48 18.23
N ASP A 234 10.84 14.40 18.45
CA ASP A 234 11.80 15.50 18.33
C ASP A 234 12.52 15.53 16.96
N TYR A 235 12.07 14.75 15.98
CA TYR A 235 12.72 14.68 14.67
C TYR A 235 12.74 16.09 14.04
N PHE A 236 13.96 16.64 13.95
CA PHE A 236 14.37 18.01 13.62
C PHE A 236 13.71 18.66 12.37
N TRP A 237 12.96 17.88 11.58
CA TRP A 237 12.15 18.34 10.46
C TRP A 237 10.69 18.69 10.83
N MET A 238 10.50 19.38 11.96
CA MET A 238 9.24 20.04 12.30
C MET A 238 9.00 21.34 11.50
N SER A 239 9.46 21.37 10.25
CA SER A 239 8.96 22.30 9.26
C SER A 239 8.30 21.47 8.17
N THR A 240 7.04 21.79 7.88
CA THR A 240 6.31 21.60 6.61
C THR A 240 5.09 20.66 6.57
N SER A 241 4.83 19.83 7.58
CA SER A 241 3.51 19.19 7.72
C SER A 241 2.78 19.73 8.94
N THR A 242 1.69 20.44 8.68
CA THR A 242 0.71 20.97 9.62
C THR A 242 0.54 20.13 10.89
N LEU A 243 0.89 20.75 12.00
CA LEU A 243 0.67 20.32 13.38
C LEU A 243 -0.83 20.38 13.73
N ASN A 244 -1.71 19.55 13.15
CA ASN A 244 -3.11 19.53 13.64
C ASN A 244 -4.02 18.31 13.39
N THR A 245 -3.51 17.08 13.27
CA THR A 245 -4.43 15.91 13.21
C THR A 245 -4.02 14.66 13.97
N GLN A 246 -2.91 14.67 14.72
CA GLN A 246 -2.48 13.52 15.52
C GLN A 246 -2.66 13.76 17.03
N ARG A 247 -3.91 13.85 17.49
CA ARG A 247 -4.22 13.74 18.93
C ARG A 247 -5.52 12.96 19.13
N THR A 248 -5.41 11.71 19.59
CA THR A 248 -6.54 10.84 19.98
C THR A 248 -6.98 11.05 21.44
N THR A 249 -6.74 12.23 21.99
CA THR A 249 -7.37 12.72 23.23
C THR A 249 -8.09 14.01 22.88
N PRO A 250 -9.40 14.16 23.18
CA PRO A 250 -10.05 15.46 23.00
C PRO A 250 -9.29 16.47 23.85
N LYS A 251 -8.66 17.44 23.19
CA LYS A 251 -8.23 18.65 23.87
C LYS A 251 -9.53 19.31 24.30
N ASN A 252 -9.83 19.28 25.59
CA ASN A 252 -10.87 20.12 26.16
C ASN A 252 -10.57 21.54 25.66
N ILE A 253 -11.37 22.03 24.73
CA ILE A 253 -11.34 23.42 24.32
C ILE A 253 -11.90 24.12 25.55
N GLN A 254 -11.00 24.56 26.42
CA GLN A 254 -11.33 25.49 27.47
C GLN A 254 -11.76 26.77 26.73
N TYR A 255 -13.07 26.99 26.65
CA TYR A 255 -13.71 28.17 26.06
C TYR A 255 -13.48 29.40 26.95
N ASP A 256 -12.22 29.71 27.28
CA ASP A 256 -11.87 30.89 28.05
C ASP A 256 -11.38 31.99 27.12
N TYR A 257 -12.16 32.36 26.10
CA TYR A 257 -11.95 33.62 25.37
C TYR A 257 -13.14 34.09 24.52
N TYR A 258 -14.36 34.02 25.04
CA TYR A 258 -15.50 34.77 24.46
C TYR A 258 -16.55 35.08 25.53
N ASP A 259 -16.14 35.67 26.66
CA ASP A 259 -17.09 36.45 27.45
C ASP A 259 -16.37 37.53 28.25
N ASN A 260 -16.25 38.70 27.65
CA ASN A 260 -15.83 39.91 28.35
C ASN A 260 -16.64 41.12 27.88
N ASN A 261 -17.89 40.90 27.43
CA ASN A 261 -18.83 41.97 27.09
C ASN A 261 -20.31 41.55 27.10
N ALA A 262 -20.72 40.51 27.84
CA ALA A 262 -22.14 40.32 28.15
C ALA A 262 -22.53 41.22 29.32
N SER A 263 -23.40 42.20 29.05
CA SER A 263 -24.04 43.05 30.05
C SER A 263 -24.68 42.20 31.14
N LYS A 264 -24.37 42.52 32.40
CA LYS A 264 -25.16 42.11 33.55
C LYS A 264 -26.56 42.67 33.34
N ASP A 265 -27.49 41.80 32.97
CA ASP A 265 -28.94 41.89 33.15
C ASP A 265 -29.56 41.02 32.06
N ASP A 266 -29.71 39.72 32.32
CA ASP A 266 -30.96 38.98 32.14
C ASP A 266 -30.73 37.49 32.51
N TRP A 267 -31.81 36.78 32.85
CA TRP A 267 -31.88 35.33 33.11
C TRP A 267 -31.69 34.83 34.54
N SER A 268 -32.66 35.20 35.38
CA SER A 268 -33.11 34.37 36.51
C SER A 268 -33.68 33.04 36.02
N ALA A 269 -33.29 31.93 36.68
CA ALA A 269 -33.72 30.57 36.37
C ALA A 269 -35.24 30.36 36.56
N LYS A 270 -35.94 29.89 35.51
CA LYS A 270 -37.28 29.31 35.62
C LYS A 270 -37.17 27.79 35.68
N ASN A 271 -37.60 27.22 36.81
CA ASN A 271 -37.82 25.80 37.02
C ASN A 271 -39.07 25.34 36.24
N GLU A 272 -38.90 24.48 35.23
CA GLU A 272 -40.00 23.72 34.65
C GLU A 272 -39.64 22.24 34.53
N SER A 273 -39.99 21.50 35.58
CA SER A 273 -40.05 20.05 35.60
C SER A 273 -41.53 19.62 35.51
N ASN A 274 -42.02 19.24 34.33
CA ASN A 274 -43.22 18.40 34.22
C ASN A 274 -43.35 17.79 32.81
N TYR A 275 -42.93 16.54 32.64
CA TYR A 275 -43.28 15.74 31.46
C TYR A 275 -44.61 15.04 31.73
N GLY A 276 -45.72 15.65 31.29
CA GLY A 276 -47.05 15.05 31.30
C GLY A 276 -47.35 14.33 29.98
N PHE A 277 -47.62 13.03 30.07
CA PHE A 277 -48.13 12.17 29.00
C PHE A 277 -49.52 12.67 28.54
N ASN A 278 -49.73 12.93 27.26
CA ASN A 278 -51.01 13.38 26.71
C ASN A 278 -51.60 12.30 25.78
N PRO A 279 -52.62 11.53 26.20
CA PRO A 279 -53.31 10.59 25.32
C PRO A 279 -54.49 11.27 24.61
N ASP A 280 -54.46 11.19 23.27
CA ASP A 280 -55.57 11.08 22.33
C ASP A 280 -56.85 11.91 22.56
N ASN A 281 -56.95 13.03 21.84
CA ASN A 281 -58.19 13.78 21.66
C ASN A 281 -58.92 13.26 20.41
N TRP A 282 -59.83 12.30 20.58
CA TRP A 282 -60.83 11.93 19.57
C TRP A 282 -62.12 12.67 19.86
N ASP A 283 -62.44 13.63 19.00
CA ASP A 283 -63.70 14.40 19.00
C ASP A 283 -64.92 13.47 18.97
N ILE A 284 -65.80 13.60 19.96
CA ILE A 284 -67.21 13.20 19.86
C ILE A 284 -68.03 14.46 20.09
N LYS A 285 -68.81 14.83 19.07
CA LYS A 285 -69.75 15.93 19.05
C LYS A 285 -70.95 15.61 19.93
N ASP A 286 -71.32 16.54 20.80
CA ASP A 286 -72.63 16.56 21.45
C ASP A 286 -73.69 17.06 20.45
N GLU A 287 -74.77 16.29 20.28
CA GLU A 287 -76.06 16.75 19.76
C GLU A 287 -77.14 16.45 20.82
N ASP A 288 -77.67 17.54 21.38
CA ASP A 288 -79.01 17.80 21.94
C ASP A 288 -79.94 16.60 22.29
N MET A 289 -80.24 16.41 23.59
CA MET A 289 -81.54 16.68 24.26
C MET A 289 -81.58 16.13 25.70
#